data_AF-A0A1Z7YMQ1-F1
#
_entry.id   AF-A0A1Z7YMQ1-F1
#
_cell.length_a   1.000
_cell.length_b   1.000
_cell.length_c   1.000
_cell.angle_alpha   90.00
_cell.angle_beta   90.00
_cell.angle_gamma   90.00
#
_symmetry.space_group_name_H-M   'P 1'
#
loop_
_entity.id
_entity.type
_entity.pdbx_description
1 polymer ?
#
loop_
_entity_poly.entity_id
_entity_poly.type
_entity_poly.pdbx_seq_one_letter_code
_entity_poly.pdbx_strand_id
1 'polypeptide(L)'
;MDAGDFDKAIECFKLSNKTLAHFKTLELWGECEMKLGNIKASIMPLTAAMELNSSLKPASLLAKAYSDLGDSKRAIELAGIVLNKAPNNKLAKQVMACN
;
A
#
# COMPACT_ATOMS: atom_id res chain seq x y z
N MET A 1 15.92 -7.46 2.64
CA MET A 1 15.33 -8.21 1.53
C MET A 1 15.94 -7.65 0.27
N ASP A 2 16.80 -8.44 -0.36
CA ASP A 2 17.33 -8.15 -1.67
C ASP A 2 16.22 -8.36 -2.73
N ALA A 3 16.36 -7.78 -3.92
CA ALA A 3 15.32 -7.81 -4.96
C ALA A 3 14.77 -9.23 -5.25
N GLY A 4 15.65 -10.24 -5.28
CA GLY A 4 15.27 -11.64 -5.52
C GLY A 4 14.47 -12.31 -4.40
N ASP A 5 14.36 -11.71 -3.22
CA ASP A 5 13.56 -12.20 -2.10
C ASP A 5 12.10 -11.71 -2.19
N PHE A 6 11.87 -10.54 -2.81
CA PHE A 6 10.53 -9.99 -2.95
C PHE A 6 9.67 -10.76 -3.95
N ASP A 7 10.22 -11.22 -5.08
CA ASP A 7 9.45 -11.98 -6.06
C ASP A 7 8.91 -13.30 -5.48
N LYS A 8 9.76 -14.03 -4.76
CA LYS A 8 9.35 -15.26 -4.07
C LYS A 8 8.32 -14.97 -2.97
N ALA A 9 8.51 -13.91 -2.20
CA ALA A 9 7.56 -13.51 -1.18
C ALA A 9 6.18 -13.19 -1.79
N ILE A 10 6.15 -12.47 -2.92
CA ILE A 10 4.92 -12.15 -3.64
C ILE A 10 4.19 -13.42 -4.09
N GLU A 11 4.90 -14.42 -4.61
CA GLU A 11 4.31 -15.71 -4.99
C GLU A 11 3.67 -16.40 -3.77
N CYS A 12 4.38 -16.46 -2.64
CA CYS A 12 3.85 -17.01 -1.40
C CYS A 12 2.60 -16.26 -0.91
N PHE A 13 2.59 -14.92 -0.99
CA PHE A 13 1.42 -14.12 -0.60
C PHE A 13 0.24 -14.33 -1.53
N LYS A 14 0.47 -14.44 -2.85
CA LYS A 14 -0.58 -14.75 -3.83
C LYS A 14 -1.20 -16.12 -3.56
N LEU A 15 -0.39 -17.14 -3.29
CA LEU A 15 -0.87 -18.47 -2.95
C LEU A 15 -1.66 -18.48 -1.64
N SER A 16 -1.11 -17.87 -0.58
CA SER A 16 -1.78 -17.77 0.72
C SER A 16 -3.14 -17.09 0.62
N ASN A 17 -3.23 -15.97 -0.11
CA ASN A 17 -4.49 -15.23 -0.27
C ASN A 17 -5.53 -15.95 -1.13
N LYS A 18 -5.14 -16.92 -1.98
CA LYS A 18 -6.11 -17.78 -2.67
C LYS A 18 -6.83 -18.73 -1.71
N THR A 19 -6.17 -19.14 -0.63
CA THR A 19 -6.74 -20.02 0.38
C THR A 19 -7.50 -19.23 1.45
N LEU A 20 -6.88 -18.17 1.96
CA LEU A 20 -7.48 -17.29 2.96
C LEU A 20 -6.92 -15.89 2.80
N ALA A 21 -7.78 -14.95 2.40
CA ALA A 21 -7.41 -13.54 2.36
C ALA A 21 -7.20 -13.01 3.79
N HIS A 22 -5.98 -12.54 4.08
CA HIS A 22 -5.66 -11.93 5.36
C HIS A 22 -5.08 -10.53 5.14
N PHE A 23 -5.54 -9.53 5.90
CA PHE A 23 -5.14 -8.14 5.66
C PHE A 23 -3.61 -7.96 5.72
N LYS A 24 -2.92 -8.71 6.60
CA LYS A 24 -1.47 -8.58 6.76
C LYS A 24 -0.68 -9.14 5.57
N THR A 25 -1.11 -10.26 5.00
CA THR A 25 -0.46 -10.84 3.82
C THR A 25 -0.71 -9.97 2.59
N LEU A 26 -1.90 -9.37 2.48
CA LEU A 26 -2.23 -8.39 1.44
C LEU A 26 -1.40 -7.09 1.60
N GLU A 27 -1.26 -6.56 2.82
CA GLU A 27 -0.40 -5.39 3.10
C GLU A 27 1.05 -5.66 2.66
N LEU A 28 1.60 -6.82 3.05
CA LEU A 28 2.97 -7.20 2.73
C LEU A 28 3.17 -7.43 1.23
N TRP A 29 2.20 -8.04 0.55
CA TRP A 29 2.22 -8.17 -0.90
C TRP A 29 2.30 -6.80 -1.57
N GLY A 30 1.39 -5.88 -1.22
CA GLY A 30 1.41 -4.52 -1.77
C GLY A 30 2.73 -3.79 -1.52
N GLU A 31 3.29 -3.90 -0.31
CA GLU A 31 4.58 -3.30 0.03
C GLU A 31 5.73 -3.89 -0.79
N CYS A 32 5.72 -5.20 -1.08
CA CYS A 32 6.73 -5.84 -1.92
C CYS A 32 6.65 -5.35 -3.37
N GLU A 33 5.44 -5.25 -3.94
CA GLU A 33 5.24 -4.72 -5.29
C GLU A 33 5.76 -3.27 -5.39
N MET A 34 5.51 -2.43 -4.37
CA MET A 34 6.07 -1.07 -4.34
C MET A 34 7.60 -1.05 -4.30
N LYS A 35 8.23 -1.94 -3.52
CA LYS A 35 9.70 -2.04 -3.42
C LYS A 35 10.36 -2.53 -4.71
N LEU A 36 9.64 -3.33 -5.50
CA LEU A 36 10.07 -3.75 -6.84
C LEU A 36 9.78 -2.69 -7.92
N GLY A 37 9.15 -1.57 -7.57
CA GLY A 37 8.76 -0.53 -8.53
C GLY A 37 7.45 -0.83 -9.29
N ASN A 38 6.78 -1.93 -8.97
CA ASN A 38 5.49 -2.32 -9.57
C ASN A 38 4.33 -1.57 -8.92
N ILE A 39 4.37 -0.23 -8.93
CA ILE A 39 3.41 0.62 -8.19
C ILE A 39 1.96 0.32 -8.58
N LYS A 40 1.69 0.04 -9.86
CA LYS A 40 0.33 -0.32 -10.31
C LYS A 40 -0.15 -1.65 -9.73
N ALA A 41 0.75 -2.62 -9.58
CA ALA A 41 0.43 -3.93 -9.03
C ALA A 41 0.17 -3.89 -7.52
N SER A 42 0.70 -2.90 -6.80
CA SER A 42 0.47 -2.74 -5.36
C SER A 42 -0.94 -2.26 -5.02
N ILE A 43 -1.67 -1.63 -5.96
CA ILE A 43 -2.98 -1.04 -5.70
C ILE A 43 -4.00 -2.08 -5.21
N MET A 44 -4.16 -3.18 -5.96
CA MET A 44 -5.15 -4.20 -5.64
C MET A 44 -4.94 -4.82 -4.22
N PRO A 45 -3.75 -5.33 -3.86
CA PRO A 45 -3.56 -5.90 -2.53
C PRO A 45 -3.66 -4.86 -1.40
N LEU A 46 -3.21 -3.62 -1.61
CA LEU A 46 -3.34 -2.57 -0.58
C LEU A 46 -4.79 -2.14 -0.36
N THR A 47 -5.59 -2.02 -1.41
CA THR A 47 -7.04 -1.76 -1.30
C THR A 47 -7.73 -2.88 -0.54
N ALA A 48 -7.48 -4.14 -0.91
CA ALA A 48 -8.06 -5.29 -0.22
C ALA A 48 -7.64 -5.35 1.27
N ALA A 49 -6.39 -5.02 1.58
CA ALA A 49 -5.92 -4.94 2.96
C ALA A 49 -6.63 -3.84 3.77
N MET A 50 -6.91 -2.70 3.15
CA MET A 50 -7.63 -1.58 3.76
C MET A 50 -9.11 -1.91 4.00
N GLU A 51 -9.74 -2.68 3.12
CA GLU A 51 -11.13 -3.13 3.29
C GLU A 51 -11.28 -4.16 4.42
N LEU A 52 -10.31 -5.06 4.57
CA LEU A 52 -10.34 -6.11 5.59
C LEU A 52 -9.97 -5.61 7.01
N ASN A 53 -9.26 -4.48 7.12
CA ASN A 53 -8.84 -3.95 8.41
C ASN A 53 -8.76 -2.42 8.41
N SER A 54 -9.20 -1.81 9.50
CA SER A 54 -9.11 -0.37 9.76
C SER A 54 -7.68 0.17 10.01
N SER A 55 -6.64 -0.61 9.72
CA SER A 55 -5.24 -0.17 9.81
C SER A 55 -4.99 0.99 8.86
N LEU A 56 -4.27 2.01 9.33
CA LEU A 56 -3.90 3.17 8.51
C LEU A 56 -2.72 2.88 7.58
N LYS A 57 -1.99 1.79 7.82
CA LYS A 57 -0.78 1.49 7.04
C LYS A 57 -1.11 1.21 5.56
N PRO A 58 -2.06 0.31 5.21
CA PRO A 58 -2.47 0.13 3.81
C PRO A 58 -2.94 1.42 3.14
N ALA A 59 -3.74 2.23 3.84
CA ALA A 59 -4.19 3.53 3.32
C ALA A 59 -3.03 4.51 3.04
N SER A 60 -2.03 4.56 3.93
CA SER A 60 -0.84 5.42 3.74
C SER A 60 0.06 4.95 2.59
N LEU A 61 0.18 3.64 2.39
CA LEU A 61 0.91 3.06 1.25
C LEU A 61 0.15 3.30 -0.05
N LEU A 62 -1.18 3.15 -0.03
CA LEU A 62 -2.04 3.38 -1.19
C LEU A 62 -2.03 4.85 -1.63
N ALA A 63 -2.03 5.80 -0.69
CA ALA A 63 -1.85 7.22 -0.97
C ALA A 63 -0.52 7.49 -1.68
N LYS A 64 0.57 6.88 -1.21
CA LYS A 64 1.89 6.98 -1.84
C LYS A 64 1.89 6.38 -3.25
N ALA A 65 1.29 5.21 -3.42
CA ALA A 65 1.19 4.54 -4.72
C ALA A 65 0.41 5.40 -5.74
N TYR A 66 -0.72 6.00 -5.35
CA TYR A 66 -1.45 6.93 -6.22
C TYR A 66 -0.63 8.17 -6.57
N SER A 67 0.09 8.74 -5.60
CA SER A 67 0.99 9.86 -5.85
C SER A 67 2.09 9.50 -6.87
N ASP A 68 2.69 8.32 -6.75
CA ASP A 68 3.74 7.84 -7.65
C ASP A 68 3.22 7.55 -9.06
N LEU A 69 1.93 7.23 -9.20
CA LEU A 69 1.24 7.07 -10.49
C LEU A 69 0.72 8.40 -11.06
N GLY A 70 0.87 9.51 -10.34
CA GLY A 70 0.35 10.83 -10.74
C GLY A 70 -1.15 11.03 -10.53
N ASP A 71 -1.83 10.13 -9.80
CA ASP A 71 -3.23 10.32 -9.41
C ASP A 71 -3.31 11.15 -8.13
N SER A 72 -2.98 12.44 -8.25
CA SER A 72 -2.91 13.38 -7.14
C SER A 72 -4.24 13.48 -6.38
N LYS A 73 -5.37 13.35 -7.06
CA LYS A 73 -6.69 13.44 -6.45
C LYS A 73 -6.89 12.34 -5.41
N ARG A 74 -6.69 11.07 -5.79
CA ARG A 74 -6.83 9.94 -4.87
C ARG A 74 -5.74 9.94 -3.81
N ALA A 75 -4.54 10.36 -4.17
CA ALA A 75 -3.42 10.47 -3.25
C ALA A 75 -3.72 11.43 -2.09
N ILE A 76 -4.17 12.65 -2.40
CA ILE A 76 -4.52 13.68 -1.40
C ILE A 76 -5.70 13.23 -0.53
N GLU A 77 -6.74 12.66 -1.14
CA GLU A 77 -7.92 12.18 -0.40
C GLU A 77 -7.53 11.14 0.67
N LEU A 78 -6.79 10.10 0.27
CA LEU A 78 -6.34 9.06 1.19
C LEU A 78 -5.34 9.58 2.22
N ALA A 79 -4.39 10.43 1.82
CA ALA A 79 -3.45 11.05 2.75
C ALA A 79 -4.18 11.91 3.80
N GLY A 80 -5.25 12.61 3.42
CA GLY A 80 -6.07 13.41 4.34
C GLY A 80 -6.77 12.55 5.37
N ILE A 81 -7.38 11.44 4.94
CA ILE A 81 -8.01 10.45 5.83
C ILE A 81 -6.98 9.89 6.83
N VAL A 82 -5.78 9.57 6.37
CA VAL A 82 -4.70 9.06 7.22
C VAL A 82 -4.24 10.12 8.22
N LEU A 83 -4.01 11.36 7.79
CA LEU A 83 -3.53 12.44 8.67
C LEU A 83 -4.57 12.86 9.70
N ASN A 84 -5.86 12.79 9.38
CA ASN A 84 -6.92 13.06 10.35
C ASN A 84 -6.84 12.09 11.55
N LYS A 85 -6.49 10.82 11.30
CA LYS A 85 -6.37 9.79 12.35
C LYS A 85 -4.97 9.69 12.94
N ALA A 86 -3.94 9.98 12.14
CA ALA A 86 -2.54 9.91 12.51
C ALA A 86 -1.78 11.12 11.96
N PRO A 87 -1.85 12.28 12.64
CA PRO A 87 -1.27 13.54 12.15
C PRO A 87 0.25 13.50 11.93
N ASN A 88 0.94 12.51 12.50
CA ASN A 88 2.39 12.33 12.36
C ASN A 88 2.79 11.25 11.35
N ASN A 89 1.86 10.73 10.55
CA ASN A 89 2.18 9.75 9.51
C ASN A 89 3.10 10.36 8.45
N LYS A 90 4.34 9.85 8.36
CA LYS A 90 5.38 10.39 7.48
C LYS A 90 5.02 10.27 5.99
N LEU A 91 4.47 9.13 5.56
CA LEU A 91 4.10 8.90 4.17
C LEU A 91 2.98 9.83 3.73
N ALA A 92 1.95 9.99 4.57
CA ALA A 92 0.84 10.88 4.25
C ALA A 92 1.27 12.36 4.20
N LYS A 93 2.17 12.79 5.10
CA LYS A 93 2.79 14.14 5.00
C LYS A 93 3.60 14.31 3.71
N GLN A 94 4.37 13.30 3.33
CA GLN A 94 5.15 13.34 2.10
C GLN A 94 4.24 13.47 0.88
N VAL A 95 3.15 12.70 0.80
CA VAL A 95 2.16 12.80 -0.28
C VAL A 95 1.57 14.20 -0.36
N MET A 96 1.17 14.79 0.77
CA MET A 96 0.64 16.16 0.83
C MET A 96 1.66 17.24 0.44
N ALA A 97 2.96 16.97 0.55
CA ALA A 97 4.00 17.92 0.17
C ALA A 97 4.38 17.82 -1.32
N CYS A 98 4.07 16.69 -1.97
CA CYS A 98 4.46 16.40 -3.36
C CYS A 98 3.32 16.59 -4.37
N ASN A 99 2.09 16.88 -3.92
CA ASN A 99 0.91 17.11 -4.76
C ASN A 99 0.28 18.46 -4.41
#